data_AF-A0A0Q3MCM5-F1
#
_entry.id   AF-A0A0Q3MCM5-F1
#
_cell.length_a   1.000
_cell.length_b   1.000
_cell.length_c   1.000
_cell.angle_alpha   90.00
_cell.angle_beta   90.00
_cell.angle_gamma   90.00
#
_symmetry.space_group_name_H-M   'P 1'
#
loop_
_entity.id
_entity.type
_entity.pdbx_description
1 polymer ?
#
loop_
_entity_poly.entity_id
_entity_poly.type
_entity_poly.pdbx_seq_one_letter_code
_entity_poly.pdbx_strand_id
1 'polypeptide(L)'
;MRAPRNTNQFLMREKYQLMHLRSDSVGTESGGSDCEMDPLDMDSYLGVLENARGALMECTGEARPASSPSARCPTGTGAAAGPLQEESQQYFPSEDDVIESELFMERDFDEFCSRIA
;
A
#
# COMPACT_ATOMS: atom_id res chain seq x y z
N MET A 1 -4.10 -1.11 43.39
CA MET A 1 -4.17 -0.55 42.02
C MET A 1 -5.62 -0.55 41.57
N ARG A 2 -6.16 0.57 41.07
CA ARG A 2 -7.55 0.67 40.61
C ARG A 2 -7.58 1.10 39.14
N ALA A 3 -8.36 0.40 38.32
CA ALA A 3 -8.50 0.74 36.91
C ALA A 3 -9.13 2.14 36.71
N PRO A 4 -8.82 2.85 35.62
CA PRO A 4 -9.47 4.10 35.26
C PRO A 4 -10.99 3.96 35.20
N ARG A 5 -11.73 5.00 35.61
CA ARG A 5 -13.20 4.95 35.74
C ARG A 5 -13.94 4.75 34.41
N ASN A 6 -13.27 5.04 33.29
CA ASN A 6 -13.70 4.73 31.94
C ASN A 6 -12.52 4.08 31.18
N THR A 7 -12.43 2.75 31.27
CA THR A 7 -11.34 1.97 30.67
C THR A 7 -11.27 2.17 29.15
N ASN A 8 -12.42 2.26 28.48
CA ASN A 8 -12.48 2.44 27.02
C ASN A 8 -11.86 3.78 26.59
N GLN A 9 -12.14 4.87 27.29
CA GLN A 9 -11.53 6.17 26.98
C GLN A 9 -10.02 6.17 27.21
N PHE A 10 -9.54 5.49 28.26
CA PHE A 10 -8.11 5.31 28.51
C PHE A 10 -7.45 4.49 27.39
N LEU A 11 -7.99 3.31 27.08
CA LEU A 11 -7.49 2.44 26.00
C LEU A 11 -7.46 3.14 24.64
N MET A 12 -8.48 3.93 24.30
CA MET A 12 -8.49 4.71 23.05
C MET A 12 -7.39 5.76 23.05
N ARG A 13 -7.21 6.53 24.14
CA ARG A 13 -6.13 7.54 24.24
C ARG A 13 -4.74 6.91 24.11
N GLU A 14 -4.47 5.84 24.86
CA GLU A 14 -3.19 5.12 24.80
C GLU A 14 -2.96 4.52 23.40
N LYS A 15 -3.97 3.92 22.77
CA LYS A 15 -3.90 3.43 21.38
C LYS A 15 -3.49 4.55 20.43
N TYR A 16 -4.17 5.70 20.49
CA TYR A 16 -3.83 6.83 19.62
C TYR A 16 -2.43 7.34 19.90
N GLN A 17 -2.04 7.54 21.16
CA GLN A 17 -0.72 8.03 21.52
C GLN A 17 0.40 7.08 21.05
N LEU A 18 0.19 5.77 21.18
CA LEU A 18 1.14 4.73 20.76
C LEU A 18 1.18 4.51 19.23
N MET A 19 0.12 4.86 18.49
CA MET A 19 0.18 4.93 17.03
C MET A 19 1.05 6.10 16.57
N HIS A 20 0.87 7.30 17.13
CA HIS A 20 1.68 8.47 16.74
C HIS A 20 3.16 8.30 17.12
N LEU A 21 3.47 7.71 18.28
CA LEU A 21 4.85 7.37 18.67
C LEU A 21 5.56 6.41 17.71
N ARG A 22 4.82 5.66 16.86
CA ARG A 22 5.39 4.78 15.84
C ARG A 22 5.63 5.46 14.50
N SER A 23 4.98 6.60 14.23
CA SER A 23 4.95 7.22 12.90
C SER A 23 6.02 8.30 12.67
N ASP A 24 6.65 8.81 13.73
CA ASP A 24 7.55 9.97 13.64
C ASP A 24 9.02 9.58 13.35
N SER A 25 9.25 8.54 12.54
CA SER A 25 10.56 8.21 11.95
C SER A 25 10.41 7.62 10.54
N VAL A 26 11.00 8.32 9.54
CA VAL A 26 10.99 8.11 8.06
C VAL A 26 9.59 8.13 7.39
N GLY A 27 9.37 8.46 6.11
CA GLY A 27 10.21 9.09 5.06
C GLY A 27 9.95 8.54 3.64
N THR A 28 10.05 9.28 2.51
CA THR A 28 10.26 10.73 2.25
C THR A 28 9.99 11.12 0.78
N GLU A 29 9.12 12.13 0.51
CA GLU A 29 8.87 12.91 -0.77
C GLU A 29 8.69 12.19 -2.14
N SER A 30 7.88 12.74 -3.06
CA SER A 30 7.72 12.24 -4.44
C SER A 30 7.26 13.30 -5.46
N GLY A 31 7.61 13.06 -6.73
CA GLY A 31 7.15 13.75 -7.96
C GLY A 31 8.26 13.74 -9.04
N GLY A 32 8.05 13.42 -10.31
CA GLY A 32 6.89 12.84 -11.01
C GLY A 32 7.19 12.73 -12.52
N SER A 33 6.94 11.59 -13.15
CA SER A 33 7.17 11.37 -14.60
C SER A 33 6.20 10.31 -15.12
N ASP A 34 5.52 10.60 -16.23
CA ASP A 34 4.39 9.83 -16.74
C ASP A 34 4.88 8.71 -17.68
N CYS A 35 5.26 7.59 -17.07
CA CYS A 35 5.56 6.34 -17.77
C CYS A 35 4.74 5.23 -17.10
N GLU A 36 3.63 4.86 -17.74
CA GLU A 36 2.82 3.69 -17.38
C GLU A 36 3.63 2.42 -17.68
N MET A 37 4.52 2.09 -16.75
CA MET A 37 5.30 0.87 -16.72
C MET A 37 4.37 -0.30 -16.44
N ASP A 38 4.12 -1.13 -17.46
CA ASP A 38 3.58 -2.48 -17.22
C ASP A 38 4.58 -3.22 -16.32
N PRO A 39 4.22 -3.56 -15.06
CA PRO A 39 5.15 -4.15 -14.11
C PRO A 39 5.60 -5.57 -14.48
N LEU A 40 5.04 -6.15 -15.55
CA LEU A 40 5.45 -7.43 -16.11
C LEU A 40 6.39 -7.31 -17.33
N ASP A 41 6.56 -6.11 -17.90
CA ASP A 41 7.46 -5.89 -19.04
C ASP A 41 8.92 -5.76 -18.59
N MET A 42 9.59 -6.91 -18.56
CA MET A 42 11.00 -7.04 -18.21
C MET A 42 11.94 -6.23 -19.11
N ASP A 43 11.59 -6.00 -20.38
CA ASP A 43 12.45 -5.26 -21.31
C ASP A 43 12.41 -3.76 -21.00
N SER A 44 11.24 -3.21 -20.64
CA SER A 44 11.12 -1.85 -20.11
C SER A 44 11.89 -1.67 -18.79
N TYR A 45 11.78 -2.63 -17.85
CA TYR A 45 12.54 -2.60 -16.58
C TYR A 45 14.06 -2.59 -16.81
N LEU A 46 14.56 -3.46 -17.68
CA LEU A 46 15.97 -3.52 -18.06
C LEU A 46 16.43 -2.23 -18.77
N GLY A 47 15.60 -1.68 -19.67
CA GLY A 47 15.87 -0.43 -20.36
C GLY A 47 16.00 0.78 -19.41
N VAL A 48 15.16 0.85 -18.36
CA VAL A 48 15.27 1.91 -17.34
C VAL A 48 16.52 1.74 -16.49
N LEU A 49 16.91 0.51 -16.14
CA LEU A 49 18.17 0.26 -15.43
C LEU A 49 19.40 0.64 -16.28
N GLU A 50 19.38 0.33 -17.59
CA GLU A 50 20.47 0.68 -18.49
C GLU A 50 20.57 2.20 -18.72
N ASN A 51 19.42 2.88 -18.88
CA ASN A 51 19.34 4.34 -18.98
C ASN A 51 19.89 5.03 -17.71
N ALA A 52 19.44 4.58 -16.53
CA ALA A 52 19.93 5.09 -15.25
C ALA A 52 21.45 4.87 -15.08
N ARG A 53 21.99 3.75 -15.57
CA ARG A 53 23.44 3.48 -15.58
C ARG A 53 24.19 4.44 -16.51
N GLY A 54 23.62 4.78 -17.66
CA GLY A 54 24.15 5.80 -18.58
C GLY A 54 24.24 7.17 -17.91
N ALA A 55 23.13 7.66 -17.36
CA ALA A 55 23.07 8.95 -16.66
C ALA A 55 24.03 9.02 -15.45
N LEU A 56 24.19 7.93 -14.70
CA LEU A 56 25.12 7.84 -13.57
C LEU A 56 26.60 7.92 -14.02
N MET A 57 26.94 7.32 -15.16
CA MET A 57 28.29 7.37 -15.73
C MET A 57 28.62 8.73 -16.35
N GLU A 58 27.64 9.39 -16.97
CA GLU A 58 27.82 10.73 -17.54
C GLU A 58 28.11 11.79 -16.46
N CYS A 59 27.46 11.71 -15.29
CA CYS A 59 27.74 12.56 -14.12
C CYS A 59 28.98 12.15 -13.31
N THR A 60 29.69 11.08 -13.68
CA THR A 60 30.95 10.68 -13.01
C THR A 60 32.18 10.81 -13.89
N GLY A 61 32.01 11.29 -15.14
CA GLY A 61 33.10 11.78 -15.98
C GLY A 61 33.78 13.04 -15.41
N GLU A 62 33.01 14.04 -14.96
CA GLU A 62 33.52 15.23 -14.27
C GLU A 62 32.55 15.70 -13.15
N ALA A 63 33.03 15.67 -11.89
CA ALA A 63 32.35 16.14 -10.66
C ALA A 63 31.02 15.46 -10.28
N ARG A 64 30.78 14.95 -9.06
CA ARG A 64 31.47 15.06 -7.75
C ARG A 64 30.79 14.08 -6.77
N PRO A 65 31.47 13.52 -5.74
CA PRO A 65 30.83 12.56 -4.84
C PRO A 65 29.89 13.23 -3.81
N ALA A 66 28.74 12.60 -3.52
CA ALA A 66 28.38 12.08 -2.19
C ALA A 66 26.86 11.79 -2.04
N SER A 67 26.54 10.64 -1.44
CA SER A 67 25.40 10.36 -0.54
C SER A 67 24.03 11.06 -0.75
N SER A 68 23.01 10.23 -1.01
CA SER A 68 21.63 10.40 -0.51
C SER A 68 21.60 10.61 1.02
N PRO A 69 20.54 11.19 1.68
CA PRO A 69 19.12 10.95 1.37
C PRO A 69 18.09 12.09 1.63
N SER A 70 16.82 11.81 1.31
CA SER A 70 15.59 12.15 2.05
C SER A 70 15.12 13.60 2.31
N ALA A 71 13.94 13.89 1.75
CA ALA A 71 12.93 14.92 2.08
C ALA A 71 13.36 16.39 2.09
N ARG A 72 12.72 17.16 1.20
CA ARG A 72 11.42 17.81 1.51
C ARG A 72 10.78 18.31 0.22
N CYS A 73 9.56 17.86 -0.08
CA CYS A 73 8.77 18.34 -1.23
C CYS A 73 8.84 19.87 -1.32
N PRO A 74 9.12 20.44 -2.51
CA PRO A 74 9.28 21.87 -2.65
C PRO A 74 7.95 22.58 -2.36
N THR A 75 7.92 23.33 -1.26
CA THR A 75 6.93 24.37 -1.09
C THR A 75 7.15 25.47 -2.12
N GLY A 76 6.25 25.53 -3.09
CA GLY A 76 5.79 26.80 -3.67
C GLY A 76 4.26 26.86 -3.81
N THR A 77 3.43 26.53 -2.81
CA THR A 77 3.69 26.36 -1.37
C THR A 77 2.77 25.27 -0.77
N GLY A 78 3.20 23.99 -0.78
CA GLY A 78 2.56 22.88 -0.05
C GLY A 78 1.84 21.86 -0.94
N ALA A 79 2.48 20.72 -1.19
CA ALA A 79 1.92 19.60 -1.93
C ALA A 79 1.17 18.60 -1.01
N ALA A 80 -0.03 18.14 -1.40
CA ALA A 80 -0.66 16.92 -0.87
C ALA A 80 -1.93 16.52 -1.66
N ALA A 81 -1.80 15.59 -2.62
CA ALA A 81 -2.86 14.70 -3.09
C ALA A 81 -2.23 13.65 -4.02
N GLY A 82 -1.57 12.63 -3.44
CA GLY A 82 -1.10 11.49 -4.24
C GLY A 82 -2.29 10.68 -4.75
N PRO A 83 -2.17 9.97 -5.89
CA PRO A 83 -3.19 9.02 -6.30
C PRO A 83 -3.31 7.93 -5.23
N LEU A 84 -4.53 7.73 -4.72
CA LEU A 84 -4.84 6.60 -3.87
C LEU A 84 -4.91 5.38 -4.80
N GLN A 85 -3.77 4.67 -4.95
CA GLN A 85 -3.64 3.51 -5.82
C GLN A 85 -4.35 2.31 -5.17
N GLU A 86 -5.68 2.36 -5.20
CA GLU A 86 -6.54 1.21 -4.92
C GLU A 86 -6.45 0.27 -6.12
N GLU A 87 -5.47 -0.65 -6.08
CA GLU A 87 -5.40 -1.78 -7.00
C GLU A 87 -6.61 -2.69 -6.79
N SER A 88 -7.73 -2.29 -7.39
CA SER A 88 -8.96 -3.06 -7.45
C SER A 88 -8.76 -4.25 -8.37
N GLN A 89 -8.05 -5.26 -7.89
CA GLN A 89 -7.86 -6.51 -8.62
C GLN A 89 -9.23 -7.13 -8.90
N GLN A 90 -9.48 -7.48 -10.17
CA GLN A 90 -10.71 -8.14 -10.57
C GLN A 90 -10.72 -9.55 -10.00
N TYR A 91 -11.62 -9.80 -9.04
CA TYR A 91 -11.83 -11.14 -8.51
C TYR A 91 -12.57 -11.99 -9.53
N PHE A 92 -11.92 -13.07 -9.97
CA PHE A 92 -12.53 -14.13 -10.75
C PHE A 92 -12.69 -15.35 -9.84
N PRO A 93 -13.93 -15.81 -9.54
CA PRO A 93 -14.15 -17.01 -8.76
C PRO A 93 -13.44 -18.22 -9.39
N SER A 94 -12.75 -19.00 -8.58
CA SER A 94 -12.23 -20.30 -8.95
C SER A 94 -13.35 -21.35 -9.03
N GLU A 95 -13.04 -22.53 -9.58
CA GLU A 95 -13.95 -23.68 -9.56
C GLU A 95 -14.32 -24.08 -8.11
N ASP A 96 -13.36 -24.01 -7.18
CA ASP A 96 -13.58 -24.28 -5.76
C ASP A 96 -14.57 -23.28 -5.14
N ASP A 97 -14.45 -21.97 -5.45
CA ASP A 97 -15.39 -20.94 -4.96
C ASP A 97 -16.82 -21.18 -5.43
N VAL A 98 -16.99 -21.67 -6.66
CA VAL A 98 -18.31 -22.04 -7.22
C VAL A 98 -18.87 -23.25 -6.46
N ILE A 99 -18.07 -24.31 -6.30
CA ILE A 99 -18.47 -25.53 -5.58
C ILE A 99 -18.81 -25.23 -4.11
N GLU A 100 -18.01 -24.40 -3.42
CA GLU A 100 -18.30 -23.97 -2.04
C GLU A 100 -19.62 -23.18 -1.96
N SER A 101 -19.91 -22.34 -2.96
CA SER A 101 -21.17 -21.59 -3.00
C SER A 101 -22.40 -22.50 -3.19
N GLU A 102 -22.31 -23.53 -4.05
CA GLU A 102 -23.38 -24.51 -4.24
C GLU A 102 -23.61 -25.35 -2.99
N LEU A 103 -22.54 -25.87 -2.37
CA LEU A 103 -22.61 -26.64 -1.12
C LEU A 103 -23.06 -25.81 0.08
N PHE A 104 -22.87 -24.49 0.06
CA PHE A 104 -23.45 -23.59 1.06
C PHE A 104 -24.96 -23.43 0.85
N MET A 105 -25.41 -23.14 -0.39
CA MET A 105 -26.82 -22.96 -0.71
C MET A 105 -27.66 -24.22 -0.49
N GLU A 106 -27.14 -25.40 -0.84
CA GLU A 106 -27.84 -26.68 -0.62
C GLU A 106 -28.09 -26.93 0.88
N ARG A 107 -27.07 -26.70 1.73
CA ARG A 107 -27.20 -26.86 3.19
C ARG A 107 -28.13 -25.85 3.83
N ASP A 108 -28.09 -24.58 3.42
CA ASP A 108 -29.01 -23.54 3.93
C ASP A 108 -30.46 -23.84 3.53
N PHE A 109 -30.68 -24.35 2.31
CA PHE A 109 -31.99 -24.79 1.84
C PHE A 109 -32.51 -26.01 2.62
N ASP A 110 -31.67 -27.01 2.87
CA ASP A 110 -32.04 -28.18 3.68
C ASP A 110 -32.34 -27.79 5.14
N GLU A 111 -31.58 -26.87 5.74
CA GLU A 111 -31.87 -26.33 7.08
C GLU A 111 -33.20 -25.56 7.09
N PHE A 112 -33.44 -24.71 6.09
CA PHE A 112 -34.69 -23.96 5.92
C PHE A 112 -35.91 -24.89 5.79
N CYS A 113 -35.82 -25.92 4.94
CA CYS A 113 -36.86 -26.93 4.81
C CYS A 113 -37.08 -27.71 6.13
N SER A 114 -36.00 -28.15 6.79
CA SER A 114 -36.06 -28.86 8.08
C SER A 114 -36.65 -28.02 9.22
N ARG A 115 -36.66 -26.70 9.09
CA ARG A 115 -37.22 -25.74 10.06
C ARG A 115 -38.70 -25.43 9.83
N ILE A 116 -39.24 -25.75 8.67
CA ILE A 116 -40.61 -25.42 8.24
C ILE A 116 -41.49 -26.66 8.08
N ALA A 117 -40.89 -27.85 7.93
CA ALA A 117 -41.54 -29.16 7.99
C ALA A 117 -41.94 -29.58 9.42
#